data_AF-A0A968MPI2-F1
#
_entry.id   AF-A0A968MPI2-F1
#
_cell.length_a   1.000
_cell.length_b   1.000
_cell.length_c   1.000
_cell.angle_alpha   90.00
_cell.angle_beta   90.00
_cell.angle_gamma   90.00
#
_symmetry.space_group_name_H-M   'P 1'
#
loop_
_entity.id
_entity.type
_entity.pdbx_description
1 polymer ?
#
loop_
_entity_poly.entity_id
_entity_poly.type
_entity_poly.pdbx_seq_one_letter_code
_entity_poly.pdbx_strand_id
1 'polypeptide(L)' 'MDRGKGALVADAAARAGLRPGDVIVEVNRRPVQGPRDATSILDSSKGKVLLRVVRQGSAIYVVVERSS' A
#
# COMPACT_ATOMS: atom_id res chain seq x y z
N MET A 1 -13.45 13.17 10.84
CA MET A 1 -13.77 12.20 9.78
C MET A 1 -13.04 12.63 8.51
N ASP A 2 -11.77 12.25 8.38
CA ASP A 2 -10.90 12.62 7.26
C ASP A 2 -11.19 11.73 6.04
N ARG A 3 -12.25 12.09 5.28
CA ARG A 3 -12.64 11.36 4.06
C ARG A 3 -11.75 11.69 2.86
N GLY A 4 -10.90 12.74 2.95
CA GLY A 4 -10.04 13.19 1.87
C GLY A 4 -8.85 12.26 1.63
N LYS A 5 -8.17 11.84 2.70
CA LYS A 5 -6.98 10.97 2.57
C LYS A 5 -7.29 9.57 2.04
N GLY A 6 -8.41 8.98 2.44
CA GLY A 6 -8.79 7.63 2.00
C GLY A 6 -9.01 7.54 0.48
N ALA A 7 -9.64 8.54 -0.12
CA ALA A 7 -9.86 8.60 -1.56
C ALA A 7 -8.57 8.86 -2.35
N LEU A 8 -7.70 9.74 -1.85
CA LEU A 8 -6.40 10.04 -2.47
C LEU A 8 -5.47 8.83 -2.46
N VAL A 9 -5.44 8.08 -1.35
CA VAL A 9 -4.64 6.84 -1.24
C VAL A 9 -5.17 5.77 -2.19
N ALA A 10 -6.50 5.66 -2.36
CA ALA A 10 -7.10 4.72 -3.30
C ALA A 10 -6.76 5.07 -4.76
N ASP A 11 -6.79 6.35 -5.13
CA ASP A 11 -6.41 6.82 -6.46
C ASP A 11 -4.92 6.57 -6.74
N ALA A 12 -4.04 6.93 -5.80
CA ALA A 12 -2.60 6.68 -5.92
C ALA A 12 -2.27 5.18 -6.02
N ALA A 13 -2.95 4.34 -5.23
CA ALA A 13 -2.84 2.89 -5.30
C ALA A 13 -3.26 2.34 -6.67
N ALA A 14 -4.39 2.82 -7.22
CA ALA A 14 -4.87 2.42 -8.53
C ALA A 14 -3.89 2.83 -9.64
N ARG A 15 -3.36 4.07 -9.61
CA ARG A 15 -2.34 4.55 -10.57
C ARG A 15 -1.04 3.76 -10.49
N ALA A 16 -0.66 3.31 -9.30
CA ALA A 16 0.49 2.45 -9.08
C ALA A 16 0.30 1.01 -9.60
N GLY A 17 -0.92 0.65 -10.02
CA GLY A 17 -1.23 -0.67 -10.57
C GLY A 17 -1.59 -1.70 -9.49
N LEU A 18 -1.95 -1.28 -8.28
CA LEU A 18 -2.63 -2.14 -7.32
C LEU A 18 -4.02 -2.49 -7.85
N ARG A 19 -4.47 -3.70 -7.52
CA ARG A 19 -5.75 -4.25 -7.98
C ARG A 19 -6.51 -4.87 -6.81
N PRO A 20 -7.85 -4.91 -6.88
CA PRO A 20 -8.63 -5.74 -5.97
C PRO A 20 -8.12 -7.19 -5.99
N GLY A 21 -7.96 -7.79 -4.81
CA GLY A 21 -7.40 -9.13 -4.65
C GLY A 21 -5.88 -9.18 -4.42
N ASP A 22 -5.17 -8.04 -4.52
CA ASP A 22 -3.80 -7.97 -4.04
C ASP A 22 -3.74 -8.11 -2.52
N VAL A 23 -2.82 -8.94 -2.04
CA VAL A 23 -2.54 -9.09 -0.60
C VAL A 23 -1.19 -8.47 -0.28
N ILE A 24 -1.18 -7.42 0.53
CA ILE A 24 0.07 -6.77 0.97
C ILE A 24 0.76 -7.68 1.99
N VAL A 25 2.03 -8.01 1.73
CA VAL A 25 2.86 -8.86 2.60
C VAL A 25 4.12 -8.15 3.10
N GLU A 26 4.55 -7.07 2.45
CA GLU A 26 5.60 -6.19 2.96
C GLU A 26 5.29 -4.73 2.63
N VAL A 27 5.70 -3.81 3.53
CA VAL A 27 5.70 -2.36 3.32
C VAL A 27 7.11 -1.84 3.62
N ASN A 28 7.75 -1.18 2.67
CA ASN A 28 9.13 -0.68 2.77
C ASN A 28 10.13 -1.73 3.26
N ARG A 29 10.06 -2.96 2.70
CA ARG A 29 10.86 -4.13 3.07
C ARG A 29 10.66 -4.63 4.52
N ARG A 30 9.57 -4.21 5.17
CA ARG A 30 9.16 -4.72 6.48
C ARG A 30 7.97 -5.66 6.27
N PRO A 31 8.07 -6.94 6.67
CA PRO A 31 6.94 -7.86 6.63
C PRO A 31 5.77 -7.30 7.43
N VAL A 32 4.55 -7.48 6.94
CA VAL A 32 3.35 -7.09 7.67
C VAL A 32 2.57 -8.33 8.08
N GLN A 33 2.09 -8.33 9.32
CA GLN A 33 1.30 -9.46 9.85
C GLN A 33 -0.21 -9.30 9.63
N GLY A 34 -0.64 -8.12 9.17
CA GLY A 34 -2.03 -7.86 8.88
C GLY A 34 -2.32 -6.40 8.55
N PRO A 35 -3.61 -6.06 8.34
CA PRO A 35 -4.02 -4.75 7.85
C PRO A 35 -3.61 -3.60 8.77
N ARG A 36 -3.67 -3.80 10.09
CA ARG A 36 -3.29 -2.74 11.06
C ARG A 36 -1.82 -2.37 10.96
N ASP A 37 -0.94 -3.37 10.83
CA ASP A 37 0.50 -3.17 10.71
C ASP A 37 0.84 -2.43 9.41
N ALA A 38 0.22 -2.85 8.30
CA ALA A 38 0.35 -2.15 7.04
C ALA A 38 -0.10 -0.69 7.13
N THR A 39 -1.26 -0.41 7.73
CA THR A 39 -1.77 0.96 7.92
C THR A 39 -0.82 1.78 8.81
N SER A 40 -0.31 1.24 9.91
CA SER A 40 0.63 1.94 10.79
C SER A 40 1.94 2.32 10.09
N ILE A 41 2.51 1.41 9.28
CA ILE A 41 3.73 1.69 8.51
C ILE A 41 3.44 2.73 7.42
N LEU A 42 2.30 2.59 6.73
CA LEU A 42 1.87 3.54 5.70
C LEU A 42 1.68 4.94 6.28
N ASP A 43 1.05 5.07 7.45
CA ASP A 43 0.78 6.35 8.11
C ASP A 43 2.05 7.06 8.57
N SER A 44 3.09 6.28 8.88
CA SER A 44 4.41 6.80 9.23
C SER A 44 5.29 7.09 8.01
N SER A 45 4.87 6.66 6.81
CA SER A 45 5.63 6.82 5.56
C SER A 45 5.25 8.10 4.83
N LYS A 46 6.21 8.71 4.14
CA LYS A 46 6.01 9.91 3.30
C LYS A 46 6.56 9.65 1.90
N GLY A 47 5.94 10.25 0.89
CA GLY A 47 6.38 10.10 -0.50
C GLY A 47 6.16 8.67 -1.01
N LYS A 48 7.17 8.08 -1.64
CA LYS A 48 7.05 6.77 -2.27
C LYS A 48 7.12 5.64 -1.24
N VAL A 49 6.15 4.73 -1.32
CA VAL A 49 6.09 3.51 -0.52
C VAL A 49 6.28 2.30 -1.43
N LEU A 50 7.19 1.42 -1.07
CA LEU A 50 7.37 0.13 -1.73
C LEU A 50 6.49 -0.92 -1.07
N LEU A 51 5.59 -1.51 -1.84
CA LEU A 51 4.74 -2.61 -1.40
C LEU A 51 5.18 -3.90 -2.07
N ARG A 52 5.30 -4.98 -1.29
CA ARG A 52 5.28 -6.33 -1.83
C ARG A 52 3.87 -6.86 -1.73
N VAL A 53 3.29 -7.25 -2.85
CA VAL A 53 1.95 -7.83 -2.89
C VAL A 53 1.98 -9.22 -3.49
N VAL A 54 1.07 -10.08 -3.04
CA VAL A 54 0.77 -11.37 -3.66
C VAL A 54 -0.46 -11.19 -4.55
N ARG A 55 -0.30 -11.48 -5.83
CA ARG A 55 -1.35 -11.45 -6.86
C ARG A 55 -1.40 -12.79 -7.56
N GLN A 56 -2.53 -13.49 -7.47
CA GLN A 56 -2.72 -14.80 -8.12
C GLN A 56 -1.57 -15.79 -7.82
N GLY A 57 -1.10 -15.81 -6.56
CA GLY A 57 0.00 -16.67 -6.11
C GLY A 57 1.41 -16.16 -6.41
N SER A 58 1.57 -15.07 -7.16
CA SER A 58 2.88 -14.48 -7.48
C SER A 58 3.16 -13.25 -6.62
N ALA A 59 4.40 -13.12 -6.12
CA ALA A 59 4.83 -11.93 -5.40
C ALA A 59 5.41 -10.89 -6.36
N ILE A 60 4.90 -9.67 -6.32
CA ILE A 60 5.38 -8.53 -7.12
C ILE A 60 5.59 -7.30 -6.25
N TYR A 61 6.47 -6.41 -6.70
CA TYR A 61 6.69 -5.11 -6.07
C TYR A 61 5.91 -4.01 -6.79
N VAL A 62 5.28 -3.15 -6.01
CA VAL A 62 4.50 -1.99 -6.50
C VAL A 62 4.95 -0.76 -5.72
N VAL A 63 5.19 0.35 -6.42
CA VAL A 63 5.55 1.63 -5.79
C VAL A 63 4.33 2.54 -5.81
N VAL A 64 3.83 2.89 -4.63
CA VAL A 64 2.69 3.80 -4.46
C VAL A 64 3.19 5.14 -3.96
N GLU A 65 2.70 6.23 -4.55
CA GLU A 65 3.01 7.57 -4.09
C GLU A 65 2.00 8.01 -3.02
N ARG A 66 2.47 8.25 -1.80
CA ARG A 66 1.67 8.84 -0.74
C ARG A 66 1.80 10.35 -0.81
N SER A 67 0.87 10.98 -1.51
CA SER A 67 0.61 12.42 -1.43
C SER A 67 0.11 12.76 -0.02
N SER A 68 0.74 13.76 0.61
CA SER A 68 0.52 14.16 2.02
C SER A 68 -0.90 14.64 2.32
#